data_AF-A0A3C0FW02-F1
#
_entry.id   AF-A0A3C0FW02-F1
#
_cell.length_a   1.000
_cell.length_b   1.000
_cell.length_c   1.000
_cell.angle_alpha   90.00
_cell.angle_beta   90.00
_cell.angle_gamma   90.00
#
_symmetry.space_group_name_H-M   'P 1'
#
loop_
_entity.id
_entity.type
_entity.pdbx_description
1 polymer ?
#
loop_
_entity_poly.entity_id
_entity_poly.type
_entity_poly.pdbx_seq_one_letter_code
_entity_poly.pdbx_strand_id
1 'polypeptide(L)'
;LLGVWRQSHLNEQSIFCVFNLTEHPQDLDLSKINLIMTEGWQDLITQQVIGDYNGMMKLAPYQIVWISNLDGRNRTESRLLQRYRDAMPV
;
A
#
# COMPACT_ATOMS: atom_id res chain seq x y z
N LEU A 1 11.22 10.36 8.46
CA LEU A 1 10.41 9.73 7.40
C LEU A 1 9.28 10.66 7.02
N LEU A 2 8.94 10.77 5.73
CA LEU A 2 7.72 11.43 5.25
C LEU A 2 6.76 10.36 4.75
N GLY A 3 5.48 10.44 5.12
CA GLY A 3 4.46 9.49 4.69
C GLY A 3 3.29 10.21 4.02
N VAL A 4 2.81 9.65 2.91
CA VAL A 4 1.57 10.07 2.25
C VAL A 4 0.66 8.87 2.15
N TRP A 5 -0.60 9.03 2.55
CA TRP A 5 -1.63 8.02 2.41
C TRP A 5 -2.70 8.47 1.42
N ARG A 6 -3.16 7.54 0.59
CA ARG A 6 -4.29 7.73 -0.33
C ARG A 6 -5.20 6.52 -0.27
N GLN A 7 -6.48 6.79 -0.43
CA GLN A 7 -7.51 5.77 -0.56
C GLN A 7 -8.33 6.06 -1.82
N SER A 8 -8.66 5.00 -2.55
CA SER A 8 -9.57 5.06 -3.69
C SER A 8 -10.97 5.48 -3.23
N HIS A 9 -11.76 6.05 -4.13
CA HIS A 9 -13.11 6.54 -3.81
C HIS A 9 -14.04 5.43 -3.28
N LEU A 10 -13.85 4.19 -3.77
CA LEU A 10 -14.64 3.03 -3.35
C LEU A 10 -14.05 2.31 -2.13
N ASN A 11 -13.01 2.86 -1.51
CA ASN A 11 -12.29 2.28 -0.37
C ASN A 11 -11.65 0.91 -0.62
N GLU A 12 -11.59 0.46 -1.88
CA GLU A 12 -11.05 -0.85 -2.25
C GLU A 12 -9.53 -0.87 -2.21
N GLN A 13 -8.90 0.21 -2.71
CA GLN A 13 -7.45 0.38 -2.67
C GLN A 13 -7.05 1.42 -1.65
N SER A 14 -6.09 1.05 -0.82
CA SER A 14 -5.33 1.91 0.06
C SER A 14 -3.86 1.83 -0.32
N ILE A 15 -3.17 2.97 -0.33
CA ILE A 15 -1.73 3.05 -0.60
C ILE A 15 -1.06 4.02 0.37
N PHE A 16 0.06 3.57 0.95
CA PHE A 16 0.98 4.35 1.76
C PHE A 16 2.30 4.49 1.02
N CYS A 17 2.66 5.73 0.70
CA CYS A 17 3.98 6.07 0.14
C CYS A 17 4.84 6.62 1.28
N VAL A 18 5.91 5.90 1.64
CA VAL A 18 6.85 6.34 2.68
C VAL A 18 8.21 6.63 2.05
N PHE A 19 8.79 7.76 2.44
CA PHE A 19 10.03 8.29 1.91
C PHE A 19 11.02 8.48 3.06
N ASN A 20 12.19 7.87 2.93
CA ASN A 20 13.33 8.24 3.76
C ASN A 20 14.06 9.42 3.11
N LEU A 21 13.79 10.65 3.54
CA LEU A 21 14.43 11.85 2.98
C LEU A 21 15.80 12.17 3.59
N THR A 22 16.40 11.23 4.33
CA THR A 22 17.68 11.41 5.02
C THR A 22 18.78 10.58 4.37
N GLU A 23 20.03 10.99 4.60
CA GLU A 23 21.24 10.24 4.18
C GLU A 23 21.57 9.04 5.09
N HIS A 24 20.73 8.77 6.09
CA HIS A 24 20.92 7.68 7.04
C HIS A 24 19.81 6.64 6.91
N PRO A 25 20.08 5.37 7.22
CA PRO A 25 19.01 4.38 7.38
C PRO A 25 18.01 4.85 8.43
N GLN A 26 16.72 4.60 8.19
CA GLN A 26 15.64 4.95 9.10
C GLN A 26 14.74 3.74 9.31
N ASP A 27 14.30 3.53 10.55
CA ASP A 27 13.37 2.46 10.87
C ASP A 27 11.94 2.97 10.74
N LEU A 28 11.15 2.30 9.90
CA LEU A 28 9.72 2.52 9.75
C LEU A 28 8.96 1.50 10.59
N ASP A 29 8.25 1.99 11.60
CA ASP A 29 7.36 1.21 12.44
C ASP A 29 6.03 0.98 11.71
N LEU A 30 5.80 -0.25 11.25
CA LEU A 30 4.60 -0.60 10.49
C LEU A 30 3.34 -0.57 11.37
N SER A 31 3.48 -0.75 12.70
CA SER A 31 2.33 -0.66 13.62
C SER A 31 1.74 0.76 13.72
N LYS A 32 2.53 1.78 13.36
CA LYS A 32 2.09 3.17 13.29
C LYS A 32 1.45 3.55 11.96
N ILE A 33 1.54 2.66 10.97
CA ILE A 33 0.84 2.77 9.71
C ILE A 33 -0.43 1.95 9.85
N ASN A 34 -1.59 2.53 9.55
CA ASN A 34 -2.87 1.84 9.66
C ASN A 34 -3.04 0.80 8.54
N LEU A 35 -2.24 -0.27 8.59
CA LEU A 35 -2.36 -1.43 7.74
C LEU A 35 -3.46 -2.33 8.31
N ILE A 36 -4.53 -2.50 7.55
CA ILE A 36 -5.64 -3.38 7.95
C ILE A 36 -5.15 -4.82 7.83
N MET A 37 -5.10 -5.55 8.95
CA MET A 37 -4.48 -6.89 9.02
C MET A 37 -5.17 -7.94 8.13
N THR A 38 -6.43 -7.73 7.77
CA THR A 38 -7.20 -8.64 6.92
C THR A 38 -6.91 -8.48 5.42
N GLU A 39 -6.04 -7.53 5.05
CA GLU A 39 -5.71 -7.23 3.66
C GLU A 39 -4.28 -7.67 3.31
N GLY A 40 -4.07 -8.10 2.06
CA GLY A 40 -2.76 -8.50 1.56
C GLY A 40 -1.92 -7.30 1.16
N TRP A 41 -1.12 -6.78 2.09
CA TRP A 41 -0.23 -5.65 1.81
C TRP A 41 1.05 -6.10 1.10
N GLN A 42 1.46 -5.32 0.10
CA GLN A 42 2.71 -5.52 -0.62
C GLN A 42 3.39 -4.19 -0.91
N ASP A 43 4.72 -4.21 -1.02
CA ASP A 43 5.47 -3.13 -1.64
C ASP A 43 5.33 -3.23 -3.17
N LEU A 44 4.73 -2.22 -3.78
CA LEU A 44 4.51 -2.14 -5.22
C LEU A 44 5.80 -1.95 -6.05
N ILE A 45 6.89 -1.51 -5.41
CA ILE A 45 8.17 -1.29 -6.10
C ILE A 45 8.92 -2.62 -6.23
N THR A 46 9.09 -3.33 -5.11
CA THR A 46 9.83 -4.61 -5.08
C THR A 46 8.95 -5.83 -5.30
N GLN A 47 7.63 -5.67 -5.27
CA GLN A 47 6.64 -6.75 -5.25
C GLN A 47 6.76 -7.69 -4.04
N GLN A 48 7.42 -7.26 -2.96
CA GLN A 48 7.51 -8.05 -1.73
C GLN A 48 6.23 -7.93 -0.91
N VAL A 49 5.71 -9.08 -0.48
CA VAL A 49 4.58 -9.15 0.45
C VAL A 49 5.03 -8.74 1.85
N ILE A 50 4.24 -7.92 2.51
CA ILE A 50 4.45 -7.54 3.90
C ILE A 50 3.68 -8.54 4.76
N GLY A 51 4.41 -9.41 5.45
CA GLY A 51 3.82 -10.44 6.32
C GLY A 51 3.71 -10.02 7.79
N ASP A 52 4.52 -9.07 8.23
CA ASP A 52 4.53 -8.58 9.61
C ASP A 52 4.09 -7.12 9.68
N TYR A 53 2.82 -6.89 10.03
CA TYR A 53 2.22 -5.56 10.12
C TYR A 53 2.62 -4.80 11.39
N ASN A 54 3.20 -5.49 12.39
CA ASN A 54 3.66 -4.89 13.63
C ASN A 54 5.19 -4.77 13.69
N GLY A 55 5.87 -5.12 12.58
CA GLY A 55 7.31 -5.14 12.48
C GLY A 55 7.93 -3.77 12.19
N MET A 56 9.26 -3.76 12.24
CA MET A 56 10.09 -2.63 11.83
C MET A 56 10.64 -2.89 10.43
N MET A 57 10.37 -2.01 9.49
CA MET A 57 10.94 -2.02 8.16
C MET A 57 12.11 -1.04 8.09
N LYS A 58 13.32 -1.53 7.81
CA LYS A 58 14.48 -0.65 7.60
C LYS A 58 14.43 -0.05 6.20
N LEU A 59 14.48 1.27 6.12
CA LEU A 59 14.62 2.01 4.87
C LEU A 59 16.06 2.51 4.73
N ALA A 60 16.70 2.18 3.62
CA ALA A 60 18.01 2.72 3.25
C ALA A 60 17.91 4.25 3.03
N PRO A 61 19.05 4.97 3.04
CA PRO A 61 19.09 6.39 2.68
C PRO A 61 18.37 6.65 1.36
N TYR A 62 17.50 7.66 1.33
CA TYR A 62 16.73 8.05 0.13
C TYR A 62 15.79 6.97 -0.44
N GLN A 63 15.59 5.85 0.26
CA GLN A 63 14.69 4.80 -0.18
C GLN A 63 13.23 5.23 -0.06
N ILE A 64 12.43 4.76 -1.02
CA ILE A 64 10.99 4.93 -1.08
C ILE A 64 10.35 3.54 -1.05
N VAL A 65 9.26 3.41 -0.31
CA VAL A 65 8.44 2.19 -0.29
C VAL A 65 6.98 2.57 -0.53
N TRP A 66 6.31 1.82 -1.41
CA TRP A 66 4.91 2.04 -1.74
C TRP A 66 4.09 0.82 -1.32
N ILE A 67 3.47 0.92 -0.16
CA ILE A 67 2.75 -0.17 0.47
C ILE A 67 1.27 -0.09 0.06
N SER A 68 0.74 -1.10 -0.62
CA SER A 68 -0.67 -1.14 -1.03
C SER A 68 -1.32 -2.50 -0.78
N ASN A 69 -2.62 -2.49 -0.50
CA ASN A 69 -3.46 -3.67 -0.34
C ASN A 69 -3.92 -4.26 -1.68
N LEU A 70 -3.74 -3.53 -2.80
CA LEU A 70 -4.08 -3.99 -4.14
C LEU A 70 -2.99 -3.60 -5.14
N ASP A 71 -2.55 -4.58 -5.93
CA ASP A 71 -1.76 -4.33 -7.13
C ASP A 71 -2.70 -4.00 -8.29
N GLY A 72 -2.61 -2.78 -8.83
CA GLY A 72 -3.41 -2.35 -9.98
C GLY A 72 -3.20 -3.21 -11.24
N ARG A 73 -2.14 -4.04 -11.29
CA ARG A 73 -1.87 -4.99 -12.37
C ARG A 73 -2.82 -6.20 -12.38
N ASN A 74 -3.44 -6.54 -11.25
CA ASN A 74 -4.37 -7.67 -11.09
C ASN A 74 -5.82 -7.22 -10.84
N ARG A 75 -6.22 -6.06 -11.37
CA ARG A 75 -7.52 -5.40 -11.07
C ARG A 75 -8.77 -6.11 -11.61
N THR A 76 -8.63 -7.24 -12.30
CA THR A 76 -9.73 -7.88 -13.04
C THR A 76 -10.84 -8.45 -12.14
N GLU A 77 -10.58 -8.70 -10.85
CA GLU A 77 -11.52 -9.39 -9.95
C GLU A 77 -12.19 -8.51 -8.88
N SER A 78 -12.12 -7.17 -8.98
CA SER A 78 -12.93 -6.35 -8.06
C SER A 78 -14.42 -6.59 -8.34
N ARG A 79 -15.08 -7.28 -7.41
CA ARG A 79 -16.53 -7.54 -7.41
C ARG A 79 -17.35 -6.25 -7.46
N LEU A 80 -16.83 -5.13 -6.97
CA LEU A 80 -17.52 -3.83 -6.99
C LEU A 80 -17.32 -3.09 -8.32
N LEU A 81 -16.15 -3.18 -8.96
CA LEU A 81 -15.96 -2.69 -10.33
C LEU A 81 -16.79 -3.47 -11.33
N GLN A 82 -16.95 -4.78 -11.12
CA GLN A 82 -17.86 -5.60 -11.90
C GLN A 82 -19.30 -5.12 -11.72
N ARG A 83 -19.76 -4.96 -10.47
CA ARG A 83 -21.09 -4.41 -10.17
C ARG A 83 -21.32 -2.99 -10.69
N TYR A 84 -20.32 -2.11 -10.66
CA TYR A 84 -20.43 -0.75 -11.19
C TYR A 84 -20.51 -0.74 -12.72
N ARG A 85 -19.71 -1.59 -13.38
CA ARG A 85 -19.76 -1.79 -14.84
C ARG A 85 -21.10 -2.38 -15.29
N ASP A 86 -21.68 -3.27 -14.49
CA ASP A 86 -23.01 -3.86 -14.75
C ASP A 86 -24.16 -2.87 -14.47
N ALA A 87 -24.01 -1.96 -13.50
CA ALA A 87 -25.05 -1.01 -13.08
C ALA A 87 -25.10 0.29 -13.92
N MET A 88 -24.08 0.60 -14.70
CA MET A 88 -24.04 1.76 -15.62
C MET A 88 -23.65 1.30 -17.04
N PRO A 89 -24.59 0.78 -17.84
CA PRO A 89 -24.33 0.50 -19.24
C PRO A 89 -24.18 1.84 -19.99
N VAL A 90 -23.10 1.96 -20.78
CA VAL A 90 -22.89 3.06 -21.71
C VAL A 90 -23.94 3.00 -22.83
#